data_AF-A0A9D8IC28-F1
#
_entry.id   AF-A0A9D8IC28-F1
#
_cell.length_a   1.000
_cell.length_b   1.000
_cell.length_c   1.000
_cell.angle_alpha   90.00
_cell.angle_beta   90.00
_cell.angle_gamma   90.00
#
_symmetry.space_group_name_H-M   'P 1'
#
loop_
_entity.id
_entity.type
_entity.pdbx_description
1 polymer ?
#
loop_
_entity_poly.entity_id
_entity_poly.type
_entity_poly.pdbx_seq_one_letter_code
_entity_poly.pdbx_strand_id
1 'polypeptide(L)'
;MVKAPEKFMENYLSHEKGLSGKKGGAVTQARIPVLSAKKMKMLKKNMQILWDVYGAAEIKEILSKKEKILFLDLRSSLACLNIFYVNKGILAEYEVDMGVQKDLAGARIYKQSETLMSRYFYTEKGAEELSKSTNAAYRAFVDILSTNDIEESDIWNAIAKGESIKLSSGY
;
A
#
# COMPACT_ATOMS: atom_id res chain seq x y z
N MET A 1 40.70 -24.37 -0.40
CA MET A 1 39.67 -24.63 0.62
C MET A 1 39.73 -23.51 1.66
N VAL A 2 38.58 -22.92 1.99
CA VAL A 2 38.31 -21.92 3.06
C VAL A 2 38.93 -20.53 2.83
N LYS A 3 38.22 -19.39 2.86
CA LYS A 3 36.80 -19.01 2.86
C LYS A 3 36.78 -17.55 2.34
N ALA A 4 36.06 -17.28 1.25
CA ALA A 4 35.92 -15.95 0.66
C ALA A 4 34.82 -15.00 1.26
N PRO A 5 34.24 -15.18 2.47
CA PRO A 5 33.24 -14.24 2.99
C PRO A 5 33.83 -13.11 3.85
N GLU A 6 35.10 -13.15 4.26
CA GLU A 6 35.67 -12.12 5.15
C GLU A 6 35.97 -10.81 4.39
N LYS A 7 36.58 -10.90 3.20
CA LYS A 7 36.80 -9.73 2.32
C LYS A 7 35.50 -9.11 1.81
N PHE A 8 34.42 -9.89 1.68
CA PHE A 8 33.12 -9.36 1.28
C PHE A 8 32.50 -8.52 2.41
N MET A 9 32.55 -8.99 3.66
CA MET A 9 32.04 -8.24 4.81
C MET A 9 32.84 -6.96 5.09
N GLU A 10 34.17 -6.98 4.94
CA GLU A 10 34.98 -5.76 5.02
C GLU A 10 34.64 -4.76 3.92
N ASN A 11 34.47 -5.20 2.68
CA ASN A 11 34.06 -4.32 1.58
C ASN A 11 32.64 -3.76 1.80
N TYR A 12 31.70 -4.58 2.27
CA TYR A 12 30.32 -4.16 2.54
C TYR A 12 30.25 -3.12 3.68
N LEU A 13 30.99 -3.32 4.78
CA LEU A 13 31.03 -2.39 5.91
C LEU A 13 31.88 -1.13 5.63
N SER A 14 32.83 -1.19 4.70
CA SER A 14 33.61 -0.02 4.27
C SER A 14 32.77 0.97 3.46
N HIS A 15 31.73 0.51 2.77
CA HIS A 15 30.77 1.38 2.07
C HIS A 15 29.87 2.18 3.01
N GLU A 16 29.63 1.71 4.26
CA GLU A 16 28.91 2.49 5.27
C GLU A 16 29.78 3.56 5.94
N LYS A 17 31.11 3.37 6.02
CA LYS A 17 32.04 4.35 6.63
C LYS A 17 32.42 5.52 5.71
N GLY A 18 32.01 5.50 4.44
CA GLY A 18 32.21 6.60 3.47
C GLY A 18 31.07 7.60 3.37
N LEU A 19 29.92 7.37 4.01
CA LEU A 19 28.74 8.25 3.94
C LEU A 19 28.67 9.27 5.10
N SER A 20 29.62 9.25 6.02
CA SER A 20 29.79 10.30 7.04
C SER A 20 30.69 11.41 6.51
N GLY A 21 30.24 12.18 5.52
CA GLY A 21 31.16 13.13 4.88
C GLY A 21 30.60 14.04 3.81
N LYS A 22 29.31 14.36 3.82
CA LYS A 22 28.75 15.57 3.21
C LYS A 22 27.43 15.84 3.91
N LYS A 23 27.31 17.01 4.54
CA LYS A 23 26.02 17.57 4.96
C LYS A 23 25.19 17.82 3.71
N GLY A 24 24.63 16.75 3.13
CA GLY A 24 23.49 16.85 2.23
C GLY A 24 22.39 17.49 3.05
N GLY A 25 21.88 18.62 2.56
CA GLY A 25 20.81 19.37 3.21
C GLY A 25 19.73 18.41 3.67
N ALA A 26 19.22 18.65 4.88
CA ALA A 26 18.16 17.85 5.48
C ALA A 26 17.16 17.47 4.38
N VAL A 27 17.00 16.17 4.12
CA VAL A 27 15.83 15.68 3.39
C VAL A 27 14.69 16.13 4.28
N THR A 28 14.09 17.29 3.95
CA THR A 28 12.88 17.78 4.55
C THR A 28 11.93 16.60 4.49
N GLN A 29 11.67 15.98 5.64
CA GLN A 29 10.58 15.01 5.78
C GLN A 29 9.39 15.72 5.16
N ALA A 30 8.98 15.28 3.96
CA ALA A 30 7.86 15.87 3.27
C ALA A 30 6.71 15.83 4.29
N ARG A 31 6.27 17.02 4.73
CA ARG A 31 5.26 17.14 5.79
C ARG A 31 4.10 16.25 5.40
N ILE A 32 3.81 15.23 6.21
CA ILE A 32 2.65 14.37 5.98
C ILE A 32 1.43 15.31 6.06
N PRO A 33 0.71 15.53 4.94
CA PRO A 33 -0.39 16.48 4.95
C PRO A 33 -1.46 15.97 5.92
N VAL A 34 -1.91 16.83 6.83
CA VAL A 34 -3.06 16.51 7.67
C VAL A 34 -4.29 16.48 6.77
N LEU A 35 -5.01 15.36 6.73
CA LEU A 35 -6.26 15.26 5.99
C LEU A 35 -7.28 16.25 6.56
N SER A 36 -8.04 16.89 5.68
CA SER A 36 -9.21 17.67 6.11
C SER A 36 -10.24 16.75 6.77
N ALA A 37 -11.07 17.30 7.65
CA ALA A 37 -12.12 16.53 8.33
C ALA A 37 -13.06 15.81 7.34
N LYS A 38 -13.36 16.45 6.19
CA LYS A 38 -14.16 15.84 5.11
C LYS A 38 -13.45 14.62 4.50
N LYS A 39 -12.17 14.75 4.15
CA LYS A 39 -11.37 13.64 3.59
C LYS A 39 -11.21 12.50 4.60
N MET A 40 -11.00 12.80 5.88
CA MET A 40 -10.93 11.79 6.93
C MET A 40 -12.26 11.05 7.10
N LYS A 41 -13.39 11.77 7.10
CA LYS A 41 -14.73 11.15 7.15
C LYS A 41 -14.96 10.20 5.97
N MET A 42 -14.54 10.61 4.76
CA MET A 42 -14.65 9.77 3.56
C MET A 42 -13.78 8.52 3.68
N LEU A 43 -12.52 8.67 4.09
CA LEU A 43 -11.60 7.56 4.32
C LEU A 43 -12.20 6.54 5.30
N LYS A 44 -12.72 7.01 6.44
CA LYS A 44 -13.37 6.14 7.44
C LYS A 44 -14.59 5.42 6.87
N LYS A 45 -15.47 6.12 6.15
CA LYS A 45 -16.63 5.53 5.48
C LYS A 45 -16.21 4.40 4.55
N ASN A 46 -15.26 4.67 3.65
CA ASN A 46 -14.83 3.68 2.68
C ASN A 46 -14.13 2.50 3.34
N MET A 47 -13.25 2.74 4.33
CA MET A 47 -12.62 1.65 5.08
C MET A 47 -13.65 0.77 5.81
N GLN A 48 -14.70 1.37 6.36
CA GLN A 48 -15.79 0.63 6.99
C GLN A 48 -16.52 -0.26 5.98
N ILE A 49 -16.87 0.28 4.81
CA ILE A 49 -17.50 -0.50 3.73
C ILE A 49 -16.63 -1.69 3.32
N LEU A 50 -15.32 -1.48 3.10
CA LEU A 50 -14.41 -2.56 2.76
C LEU A 50 -14.36 -3.65 3.84
N TRP A 51 -14.48 -3.26 5.11
CA TRP A 51 -14.45 -4.16 6.25
C TRP A 51 -15.76 -4.93 6.43
N ASP A 52 -16.90 -4.28 6.24
CA ASP A 52 -18.22 -4.88 6.38
C ASP A 52 -18.44 -5.95 5.31
N VAL A 53 -18.05 -5.68 4.06
CA VAL A 53 -18.08 -6.68 2.98
C VAL A 53 -17.19 -7.87 3.32
N TYR A 54 -15.96 -7.64 3.83
CA TYR A 54 -15.10 -8.74 4.28
C TYR A 54 -15.77 -9.61 5.37
N GLY A 55 -16.52 -8.98 6.27
CA GLY A 55 -17.22 -9.64 7.38
C GLY A 55 -18.39 -10.53 6.94
N ALA A 56 -18.91 -10.34 5.73
CA ALA A 56 -20.07 -11.03 5.18
C ALA A 56 -19.84 -12.55 5.05
N ALA A 57 -20.92 -13.32 5.21
CA ALA A 57 -20.86 -14.79 5.18
C ALA A 57 -20.49 -15.32 3.78
N GLU A 58 -20.98 -14.63 2.75
CA GLU A 58 -20.74 -14.90 1.34
C GLU A 58 -19.25 -14.81 1.01
N ILE A 59 -18.55 -13.80 1.53
CA ILE A 59 -17.10 -13.66 1.33
C ILE A 59 -16.36 -14.83 2.00
N LYS A 60 -16.76 -15.23 3.22
CA LYS A 60 -16.15 -16.39 3.90
C LYS A 60 -16.39 -17.68 3.13
N GLU A 61 -17.57 -17.86 2.55
CA GLU A 61 -17.86 -19.03 1.71
C GLU A 61 -16.98 -19.05 0.46
N ILE A 62 -16.83 -17.91 -0.24
CA ILE A 62 -15.94 -17.81 -1.40
C ILE A 62 -14.50 -18.10 -0.99
N LEU A 63 -14.02 -17.54 0.13
CA LEU A 63 -12.66 -17.73 0.64
C LEU A 63 -12.36 -19.15 1.13
N SER A 64 -13.40 -19.94 1.45
CA SER A 64 -13.25 -21.37 1.73
C SER A 64 -12.92 -22.19 0.48
N LYS A 65 -13.26 -21.66 -0.71
CA LYS A 65 -13.08 -22.30 -2.02
C LYS A 65 -11.94 -21.66 -2.83
N LYS A 66 -11.63 -20.39 -2.59
CA LYS A 66 -10.59 -19.60 -3.26
C LYS A 66 -9.68 -18.93 -2.23
N GLU A 67 -8.37 -18.96 -2.47
CA GLU A 67 -7.42 -18.41 -1.50
C GLU A 67 -7.49 -16.88 -1.35
N LYS A 68 -7.74 -16.16 -2.45
CA LYS A 68 -7.84 -14.70 -2.48
C LYS A 68 -8.92 -14.21 -3.46
N ILE A 69 -9.52 -13.07 -3.12
CA ILE A 69 -10.47 -12.35 -3.97
C ILE A 69 -9.89 -10.96 -4.23
N LEU A 70 -9.47 -10.69 -5.47
CA LEU A 70 -9.13 -9.34 -5.88
C LEU A 70 -10.42 -8.56 -6.09
N PHE A 71 -10.53 -7.37 -5.50
CA PHE A 71 -11.73 -6.54 -5.66
C PHE A 71 -11.44 -5.06 -5.90
N LEU A 72 -10.21 -4.60 -5.64
CA LEU A 72 -9.88 -3.17 -5.75
C LEU A 72 -8.42 -2.99 -6.19
N ASP A 73 -8.24 -2.24 -7.28
CA ASP A 73 -6.96 -1.82 -7.83
C ASP A 73 -6.82 -0.31 -7.68
N LEU A 74 -5.77 0.13 -6.99
CA LEU A 74 -5.48 1.53 -6.70
C LEU A 74 -4.21 1.95 -7.42
N ARG A 75 -4.26 3.05 -8.18
CA ARG A 75 -3.11 3.57 -8.91
C ARG A 75 -2.87 5.04 -8.60
N SER A 76 -1.62 5.36 -8.28
CA SER A 76 -1.11 6.72 -8.21
C SER A 76 0.18 6.85 -9.01
N SER A 77 0.69 8.06 -9.16
CA SER A 77 2.00 8.31 -9.79
C SER A 77 3.18 7.67 -9.04
N LEU A 78 3.01 7.30 -7.77
CA LEU A 78 4.08 6.81 -6.90
C LEU A 78 3.93 5.33 -6.52
N ALA A 79 2.72 4.76 -6.63
CA ALA A 79 2.44 3.41 -6.19
C ALA A 79 1.25 2.78 -6.94
N CYS A 80 1.33 1.46 -7.14
CA CYS A 80 0.21 0.60 -7.53
C CYS A 80 -0.11 -0.32 -6.36
N LEU A 81 -1.39 -0.48 -6.01
CA LEU A 81 -1.83 -1.41 -4.98
C LEU A 81 -2.98 -2.26 -5.52
N ASN A 82 -2.88 -3.56 -5.33
CA ASN A 82 -3.96 -4.51 -5.51
C ASN A 82 -4.43 -4.95 -4.12
N ILE A 83 -5.72 -4.77 -3.84
CA ILE A 83 -6.31 -5.05 -2.55
C ILE A 83 -7.19 -6.29 -2.65
N PHE A 84 -6.94 -7.25 -1.76
CA PHE A 84 -7.55 -8.56 -1.76
C PHE A 84 -8.26 -8.84 -0.43
N TYR A 85 -9.35 -9.58 -0.51
CA TYR A 85 -9.82 -10.36 0.63
C TYR A 85 -9.09 -11.70 0.67
N VAL A 86 -8.61 -12.07 1.84
CA VAL A 86 -7.99 -13.36 2.16
C VAL A 86 -8.56 -13.88 3.47
N ASN A 87 -8.38 -15.17 3.78
CA ASN A 87 -8.88 -15.77 5.03
C ASN A 87 -8.45 -15.04 6.32
N LYS A 88 -7.37 -14.25 6.28
CA LYS A 88 -6.81 -13.49 7.40
C LYS A 88 -7.16 -11.99 7.38
N GLY A 89 -8.05 -11.55 6.49
CA GLY A 89 -8.49 -10.15 6.37
C GLY A 89 -8.17 -9.51 5.04
N ILE A 90 -7.74 -8.26 5.07
CA ILE A 90 -7.48 -7.45 3.87
C ILE A 90 -5.97 -7.41 3.61
N LEU A 91 -5.57 -7.93 2.46
CA LEU A 91 -4.18 -7.95 1.99
C LEU A 91 -3.99 -6.85 0.94
N ALA A 92 -2.86 -6.14 1.00
CA ALA A 92 -2.41 -5.28 -0.08
C ALA A 92 -1.12 -5.84 -0.67
N GLU A 93 -1.15 -6.16 -1.96
CA GLU A 93 0.05 -6.35 -2.78
C GLU A 93 0.35 -5.01 -3.44
N TYR A 94 1.56 -4.48 -3.29
CA TYR A 94 1.87 -3.15 -3.81
C TYR A 94 3.28 -3.03 -4.36
N GLU A 95 3.41 -2.12 -5.32
CA GLU A 95 4.65 -1.68 -5.91
C GLU A 95 4.81 -0.19 -5.65
N VAL A 96 5.96 0.22 -5.11
CA VAL A 96 6.34 1.62 -4.90
C VAL A 96 7.53 1.99 -5.77
N ASP A 97 7.77 3.29 -5.90
CA ASP A 97 8.85 3.87 -6.70
C ASP A 97 8.71 3.50 -8.18
N MET A 98 7.52 3.77 -8.73
CA MET A 98 7.20 3.56 -10.15
C MET A 98 8.07 4.40 -11.14
N GLY A 99 8.95 5.25 -10.58
CA GLY A 99 10.02 5.96 -11.27
C GLY A 99 9.61 7.35 -11.77
N VAL A 100 10.29 8.39 -11.27
CA VAL A 100 10.58 9.57 -12.10
C VAL A 100 11.78 9.18 -12.96
N GLN A 101 11.57 9.14 -14.28
CA GLN A 101 12.50 8.91 -15.38
C GLN A 101 13.98 9.31 -15.10
N LYS A 102 14.73 8.48 -14.36
CA LYS A 102 16.18 8.59 -14.25
C LYS A 102 16.78 7.25 -14.63
N ASP A 103 17.13 7.17 -15.91
CA ASP A 103 17.91 6.11 -16.51
C ASP A 103 19.23 5.92 -15.78
N LEU A 104 19.32 4.85 -15.00
CA LEU A 104 20.59 4.21 -14.70
C LEU A 104 20.45 2.74 -15.12
N ALA A 105 21.04 2.43 -16.28
CA ALA A 105 21.30 1.08 -16.78
C ALA A 105 20.07 0.17 -17.07
N GLY A 106 18.91 0.73 -17.38
CA GLY A 106 17.80 -0.02 -18.01
C GLY A 106 17.08 -1.06 -17.16
N ALA A 107 17.46 -1.25 -15.89
CA ALA A 107 16.77 -2.13 -14.95
C ALA A 107 16.01 -1.29 -13.91
N ARG A 108 14.67 -1.26 -14.02
CA ARG A 108 13.81 -0.66 -12.99
C ARG A 108 13.68 -1.66 -11.84
N ILE A 109 14.20 -1.31 -10.66
CA ILE A 109 13.98 -2.09 -9.44
C ILE A 109 12.72 -1.55 -8.78
N TYR A 110 11.59 -2.19 -9.07
CA TYR A 110 10.34 -1.94 -8.34
C TYR A 110 10.42 -2.63 -6.98
N LYS A 111 10.08 -1.92 -5.90
CA LYS A 111 9.94 -2.57 -4.60
C LYS A 111 8.53 -3.13 -4.49
N GLN A 112 8.39 -4.41 -4.81
CA GLN A 112 7.16 -5.17 -4.59
C GLN A 112 7.12 -5.66 -3.14
N SER A 113 5.98 -5.52 -2.49
CA SER A 113 5.74 -6.02 -1.14
C SER A 113 4.29 -6.42 -0.98
N GLU A 114 4.06 -7.39 -0.11
CA GLU A 114 2.73 -7.75 0.35
C GLU A 114 2.59 -7.41 1.83
N THR A 115 1.44 -6.88 2.25
CA THR A 115 1.21 -6.60 3.66
C THR A 115 -0.26 -6.74 4.02
N LEU A 116 -0.51 -7.44 5.13
CA LEU A 116 -1.83 -7.53 5.73
C LEU A 116 -2.18 -6.18 6.38
N MET A 117 -3.21 -5.51 5.83
CA MET A 117 -3.65 -4.20 6.29
C MET A 117 -4.75 -4.26 7.35
N SER A 118 -5.27 -5.45 7.67
CA SER A 118 -6.40 -5.67 8.60
C SER A 118 -6.27 -4.91 9.92
N ARG A 119 -5.06 -4.74 10.45
CA ARG A 119 -4.80 -3.97 11.69
C ARG A 119 -5.39 -2.56 11.68
N TYR A 120 -5.48 -1.93 10.51
CA TYR A 120 -6.01 -0.57 10.35
C TYR A 120 -7.54 -0.53 10.25
N PHE A 121 -8.20 -1.68 10.09
CA PHE A 121 -9.65 -1.77 9.99
C PHE A 121 -10.31 -2.11 11.33
N TYR A 122 -9.59 -2.76 12.25
CA TYR A 122 -10.13 -3.14 13.57
C TYR A 122 -10.22 -2.00 14.58
N THR A 123 -9.46 -0.92 14.39
CA THR A 123 -9.32 0.14 15.40
C THR A 123 -10.04 1.41 14.97
N GLU A 124 -10.71 2.08 15.92
CA GLU A 124 -11.38 3.36 15.67
C GLU A 124 -10.42 4.45 15.15
N LYS A 125 -9.12 4.29 15.45
CA LYS A 125 -8.03 5.19 15.06
C LYS A 125 -7.26 4.71 13.82
N GLY A 126 -7.64 3.59 13.22
CA GLY A 126 -6.85 2.95 12.18
C GLY A 126 -6.71 3.81 10.92
N ALA A 127 -7.77 4.55 10.56
CA ALA A 127 -7.73 5.54 9.48
C ALA A 127 -6.74 6.69 9.79
N GLU A 128 -6.75 7.20 11.03
CA GLU A 128 -5.80 8.22 11.48
C GLU A 128 -4.35 7.70 11.49
N GLU A 129 -4.13 6.48 11.94
CA GLU A 129 -2.81 5.85 11.93
C GLU A 129 -2.30 5.63 10.51
N LEU A 130 -3.16 5.15 9.60
CA LEU A 130 -2.82 4.96 8.20
C LEU A 130 -2.50 6.29 7.52
N SER A 131 -3.25 7.35 7.83
CA SER A 131 -3.00 8.71 7.31
C SER A 131 -1.65 9.30 7.72
N LYS A 132 -1.08 8.82 8.83
CA LYS A 132 0.22 9.23 9.35
C LYS A 132 1.37 8.36 8.83
N SER A 133 1.09 7.38 7.96
CA SER A 133 2.12 6.51 7.45
C SER A 133 3.10 7.25 6.53
N THR A 134 4.38 6.93 6.66
CA THR A 134 5.42 7.36 5.73
C THR A 134 5.54 6.43 4.52
N ASN A 135 4.89 5.26 4.52
CA ASN A 135 4.91 4.33 3.39
C ASN A 135 4.14 4.94 2.19
N ALA A 136 4.79 4.99 1.02
CA ALA A 136 4.20 5.59 -0.18
C ALA A 136 2.93 4.87 -0.65
N ALA A 137 2.87 3.54 -0.55
CA ALA A 137 1.68 2.76 -0.90
C ALA A 137 0.51 3.10 0.04
N TYR A 138 0.75 3.17 1.36
CA TYR A 138 -0.30 3.55 2.31
C TYR A 138 -0.76 5.00 2.13
N ARG A 139 0.14 5.89 1.74
CA ARG A 139 -0.24 7.27 1.38
C ARG A 139 -1.11 7.31 0.13
N ALA A 140 -0.79 6.52 -0.90
CA ALA A 140 -1.62 6.38 -2.09
C ALA A 140 -3.00 5.77 -1.77
N PHE A 141 -3.04 4.73 -0.94
CA PHE A 141 -4.29 4.15 -0.44
C PHE A 141 -5.15 5.22 0.24
N VAL A 142 -4.57 5.94 1.19
CA VAL A 142 -5.27 7.01 1.93
C VAL A 142 -5.77 8.10 1.02
N ASP A 143 -4.94 8.59 0.10
CA ASP A 143 -5.34 9.68 -0.80
C ASP A 143 -6.50 9.24 -1.70
N ILE A 144 -6.40 8.07 -2.32
CA ILE A 144 -7.43 7.54 -3.23
C ILE A 144 -8.73 7.26 -2.49
N LEU A 145 -8.70 6.58 -1.34
CA LEU A 145 -9.92 6.32 -0.55
C LEU A 145 -10.48 7.58 0.13
N SER A 146 -9.71 8.64 0.30
CA SER A 146 -10.23 9.89 0.86
C SER A 146 -10.86 10.82 -0.18
N THR A 147 -10.68 10.52 -1.46
CA THR A 147 -11.11 11.36 -2.60
C THR A 147 -12.15 10.71 -3.50
N ASN A 148 -12.24 9.38 -3.50
CA ASN A 148 -13.25 8.63 -4.24
C ASN A 148 -14.33 8.12 -3.27
N ASP A 149 -15.60 8.16 -3.66
CA ASP A 149 -16.64 7.46 -2.91
C ASP A 149 -16.71 6.02 -3.40
N ILE A 150 -16.76 5.05 -2.48
CA ILE A 150 -16.88 3.64 -2.81
C ILE A 150 -18.25 3.18 -2.33
N GLU A 151 -19.10 2.73 -3.24
CA GLU A 151 -20.37 2.11 -2.88
C GLU A 151 -20.15 0.62 -2.60
N GLU A 152 -20.88 0.09 -1.61
CA GLU A 152 -20.83 -1.33 -1.28
C GLU A 152 -21.28 -2.21 -2.47
N SER A 153 -22.30 -1.75 -3.20
CA SER A 153 -22.83 -2.36 -4.42
C SER A 153 -21.75 -2.58 -5.48
N ASP A 154 -20.82 -1.63 -5.65
CA ASP A 154 -19.74 -1.74 -6.63
C ASP A 154 -18.78 -2.88 -6.28
N ILE A 155 -18.50 -3.08 -4.99
CA ILE A 155 -17.61 -4.15 -4.51
C ILE A 155 -18.27 -5.50 -4.78
N TRP A 156 -19.54 -5.65 -4.41
CA TRP A 156 -20.29 -6.87 -4.69
C TRP A 156 -20.37 -7.17 -6.19
N ASN A 157 -20.61 -6.15 -7.01
CA ASN A 157 -20.65 -6.28 -8.46
C ASN A 157 -19.30 -6.71 -9.05
N ALA A 158 -18.20 -6.11 -8.59
CA ALA A 158 -16.85 -6.45 -9.02
C ALA A 158 -16.53 -7.93 -8.68
N ILE A 159 -16.81 -8.34 -7.43
CA ILE A 159 -16.59 -9.71 -6.97
C ILE A 159 -17.45 -10.71 -7.77
N ALA A 160 -18.73 -10.40 -8.01
CA ALA A 160 -19.64 -11.25 -8.77
C ALA A 160 -19.17 -11.47 -10.21
N LYS A 161 -18.54 -10.45 -10.83
CA LYS A 161 -17.98 -10.51 -12.18
C LYS A 161 -16.55 -11.08 -12.22
N GLY A 162 -15.90 -11.26 -11.08
CA GLY A 162 -14.47 -11.59 -11.01
C GLY A 162 -13.57 -10.45 -11.51
N GLU A 163 -14.04 -9.21 -11.41
CA GLU A 163 -13.35 -7.98 -11.79
C GLU A 163 -12.85 -7.22 -10.55
N SER A 164 -12.09 -6.16 -10.78
CA SER A 164 -11.63 -5.22 -9.75
C SER A 164 -12.16 -3.81 -10.02
N ILE A 165 -12.55 -3.09 -8.97
CA ILE A 165 -12.79 -1.65 -9.06
C ILE A 165 -11.45 -0.97 -9.28
N LYS A 166 -11.33 -0.13 -10.31
CA LYS A 166 -10.09 0.60 -10.61
C LYS A 166 -10.24 2.04 -10.17
N LEU A 167 -9.48 2.44 -9.15
CA LEU A 167 -9.45 3.83 -8.67
C LEU A 167 -8.07 4.44 -8.86
N SER A 168 -8.04 5.74 -9.13
CA SER A 168 -6.81 6.50 -9.23
C SER A 168 -6.90 7.80 -8.45
N SER A 169 -5.76 8.34 -8.04
CA SER A 169 -5.69 9.70 -7.53
C SER A 169 -6.03 10.66 -8.68
N GLY A 170 -7.02 11.54 -8.50
CA GLY A 170 -7.33 12.59 -9.47
C GLY A 170 -6.10 13.48 -9.68
N TYR A 171 -5.81 13.79 -10.95
CA TYR A 171 -4.73 14.70 -11.35
C TYR A 171 -5.07 16.16 -11.01
#